data_AF-A0AAU3LV88-F1
#
_entry.id   AF-A0AAU3LV88-F1
#
_cell.length_a   1.000
_cell.length_b   1.000
_cell.length_c   1.000
_cell.angle_alpha   90.00
_cell.angle_beta   90.00
_cell.angle_gamma   90.00
#
_symmetry.space_group_name_H-M   'P 1'
#
loop_
_entity.id
_entity.type
_entity.pdbx_description
1 polymer ?
#
loop_
_entity_poly.entity_id
_entity_poly.type
_entity_poly.pdbx_seq_one_letter_code
_entity_poly.pdbx_strand_id
1 'polypeptide(L)'
;MGHREDLLEGAKRCLLEKGFARTSARDIVAASGTALASIGYHYGSKDALLVQAYVQAMQEWADEFGPGTAIGADLESASSTIERFEMVWNRIVEIFPERKPLWALSVEVAVHAENLPQMREGLSRAQPFGWSALVALFHGVDESEVDEQMADTLGRFYAALLNGVMSLWLFSPETAPSGRDLAEAMRAILVLHQGAAAGSGPVA
;
A
#
# COMPACT_ATOMS: atom_id res chain seq x y z
N MET A 1 18.91 17.86 -9.99
CA MET A 1 17.71 17.86 -9.13
C MET A 1 17.33 19.31 -8.91
N GLY A 2 16.05 19.62 -9.11
CA GLY A 2 15.53 20.97 -8.94
C GLY A 2 14.95 21.18 -7.54
N HIS A 3 14.82 22.45 -7.10
CA HIS A 3 14.24 22.80 -5.79
C HIS A 3 12.88 22.15 -5.50
N ARG A 4 12.09 21.86 -6.54
CA ARG A 4 10.83 21.13 -6.42
C ARG A 4 11.07 19.69 -5.93
N GLU A 5 11.96 18.95 -6.57
CA GLU A 5 12.29 17.55 -6.22
C GLU A 5 12.95 17.47 -4.85
N ASP A 6 13.88 18.37 -4.54
CA ASP A 6 14.57 18.40 -3.26
C ASP A 6 13.60 18.60 -2.08
N LEU A 7 12.59 19.46 -2.27
CA LEU A 7 11.50 19.65 -1.30
C LEU A 7 10.68 18.38 -1.09
N LEU A 8 10.44 17.62 -2.15
CA LEU A 8 9.64 16.39 -2.12
C LEU A 8 10.40 15.29 -1.37
N GLU A 9 11.68 15.12 -1.67
CA GLU A 9 12.56 14.19 -0.96
C GLU A 9 12.75 14.58 0.52
N GLY A 10 12.94 15.87 0.80
CA GLY A 10 13.00 16.39 2.16
C GLY A 10 11.70 16.13 2.94
N ALA A 11 10.55 16.32 2.30
CA ALA A 11 9.25 16.04 2.89
C ALA A 11 9.03 14.55 3.17
N LYS A 12 9.40 13.65 2.24
CA LYS A 12 9.35 12.19 2.46
C LYS A 12 10.19 11.78 3.68
N ARG A 13 11.43 12.27 3.80
CA ARG A 13 12.27 12.01 4.98
C ARG A 13 11.61 12.48 6.27
N CYS A 14 11.13 13.72 6.31
CA CYS A 14 10.44 14.24 7.49
C CYS A 14 9.20 13.43 7.87
N LEU A 15 8.41 12.99 6.88
CA LEU A 15 7.23 12.16 7.11
C LEU A 15 7.57 10.82 7.75
N LEU A 16 8.58 10.11 7.23
CA LEU A 16 8.98 8.80 7.74
C LEU A 16 9.62 8.90 9.14
N GLU A 17 10.31 10.00 9.45
CA GLU A 17 10.94 10.20 10.76
C GLU A 17 9.97 10.75 11.82
N LYS A 18 9.12 11.71 11.45
CA LYS A 18 8.34 12.51 12.40
C LYS A 18 6.84 12.30 12.31
N GLY A 19 6.33 11.73 11.22
CA GLY A 19 4.90 11.67 10.95
C GLY A 19 4.35 12.98 10.40
N PHE A 20 3.06 12.98 10.07
CA PHE A 20 2.40 14.11 9.41
C PHE A 20 2.23 15.29 10.39
N ALA A 21 1.66 15.03 11.57
CA ALA A 21 1.29 16.08 12.53
C ALA A 21 2.49 16.87 13.06
N ARG A 22 3.65 16.21 13.22
CA ARG A 22 4.86 16.83 13.80
C ARG A 22 5.79 17.46 12.76
N THR A 23 5.53 17.27 11.47
CA THR A 23 6.39 17.84 10.42
C THR A 23 6.04 19.30 10.17
N SER A 24 7.03 20.19 10.33
CA SER A 24 6.92 21.62 10.02
C SER A 24 7.57 21.98 8.68
N ALA A 25 7.20 23.13 8.12
CA ALA A 25 7.82 23.64 6.88
C ALA A 25 9.32 23.92 7.05
N ARG A 26 9.77 24.25 8.27
CA ARG A 26 11.20 24.44 8.58
C ARG A 26 11.96 23.13 8.61
N ASP A 27 11.33 22.05 9.08
CA ASP A 27 11.92 20.70 9.03
C ASP A 27 12.17 20.29 7.59
N ILE A 28 11.17 20.47 6.72
CA ILE A 28 11.27 20.14 5.29
C ILE A 28 12.41 20.93 4.64
N VAL A 29 12.47 22.24 4.87
CA VAL A 29 13.53 23.11 4.34
C VAL A 29 14.92 22.69 4.83
N ALA A 30 15.04 22.35 6.12
CA ALA A 30 16.29 21.86 6.68
C ALA A 30 16.70 20.53 6.06
N ALA A 31 15.75 19.64 5.79
CA ALA A 31 15.99 18.36 5.14
C ALA A 31 16.28 18.50 3.64
N SER A 32 15.67 19.46 2.93
CA SER A 32 15.80 19.64 1.48
C SER A 32 16.97 20.54 1.08
N GLY A 33 17.46 21.40 1.97
CA GLY A 33 18.44 22.44 1.63
C GLY A 33 17.90 23.59 0.77
N THR A 34 16.57 23.68 0.60
CA THR A 34 15.92 24.71 -0.23
C THR A 34 15.47 25.91 0.60
N ALA A 35 14.71 26.86 0.01
CA ALA A 35 14.15 28.00 0.73
C ALA A 35 12.68 27.76 1.15
N LEU A 36 12.24 28.38 2.24
CA LEU A 36 10.85 28.30 2.72
C LEU A 36 9.84 28.82 1.68
N ALA A 37 10.21 29.85 0.92
CA ALA A 37 9.39 30.41 -0.16
C ALA A 37 9.13 29.39 -1.29
N SER A 38 10.04 28.44 -1.50
CA SER A 38 9.93 27.43 -2.56
C SER A 38 8.75 26.46 -2.32
N ILE A 39 8.34 26.24 -1.06
CA ILE A 39 7.17 25.41 -0.74
C ILE A 39 5.91 26.05 -1.31
N GLY A 40 5.67 27.33 -1.00
CA GLY A 40 4.52 28.06 -1.52
C GLY A 40 4.51 28.15 -3.04
N TYR A 41 5.68 28.37 -3.65
CA TYR A 41 5.81 28.48 -5.10
C TYR A 41 5.53 27.17 -5.85
N HIS A 42 6.05 26.02 -5.38
CA HIS A 42 5.93 24.76 -6.11
C HIS A 42 4.72 23.90 -5.71
N TYR A 43 4.26 24.03 -4.47
CA TYR A 43 3.26 23.13 -3.87
C TYR A 43 2.06 23.86 -3.27
N GLY A 44 2.11 25.20 -3.19
CA GLY A 44 1.05 26.02 -2.60
C GLY A 44 1.04 26.01 -1.06
N SER A 45 1.18 24.86 -0.42
CA SER A 45 1.22 24.73 1.04
C SER A 45 2.13 23.60 1.52
N LYS A 46 2.48 23.64 2.81
CA LYS A 46 3.19 22.53 3.49
C LYS A 46 2.37 21.24 3.42
N ASP A 47 1.08 21.32 3.70
CA ASP A 47 0.21 20.15 3.77
C ASP A 47 0.05 19.50 2.38
N ALA A 48 -0.08 20.31 1.32
CA ALA A 48 -0.12 19.82 -0.06
C ALA A 48 1.18 19.10 -0.44
N LEU A 49 2.34 19.66 -0.06
CA LEU A 49 3.63 19.01 -0.23
C LEU A 49 3.70 17.68 0.52
N LEU A 50 3.25 17.62 1.78
CA LEU A 50 3.26 16.39 2.57
C LEU A 50 2.31 15.32 2.00
N VAL A 51 1.14 15.70 1.50
CA VAL A 51 0.23 14.76 0.81
C VAL A 51 0.90 14.19 -0.43
N GLN A 52 1.51 15.03 -1.26
CA GLN A 52 2.19 14.56 -2.47
C GLN A 52 3.40 13.66 -2.12
N ALA A 53 4.16 14.01 -1.09
CA ALA A 53 5.26 13.19 -0.59
C ALA A 53 4.79 11.82 -0.09
N TYR A 54 3.67 11.76 0.65
CA TYR A 54 3.07 10.51 1.09
C TYR A 54 2.62 9.64 -0.08
N VAL A 55 1.89 10.21 -1.04
CA VAL A 55 1.43 9.48 -2.24
C VAL A 55 2.61 8.93 -3.02
N GLN A 56 3.68 9.73 -3.20
CA GLN A 56 4.87 9.25 -3.89
C GLN A 56 5.61 8.16 -3.11
N ALA A 57 5.73 8.27 -1.78
CA ALA A 57 6.35 7.22 -0.97
C ALA A 57 5.58 5.89 -1.06
N MET A 58 4.25 5.94 -1.11
CA MET A 58 3.40 4.77 -1.34
C MET A 58 3.55 4.21 -2.75
N GLN A 59 3.67 5.07 -3.76
CA GLN A 59 3.92 4.64 -5.15
C GLN A 59 5.29 3.96 -5.28
N GLU A 60 6.35 4.56 -4.73
CA GLU A 60 7.70 4.00 -4.73
C GLU A 60 7.71 2.63 -4.04
N TRP A 61 6.98 2.46 -2.94
CA TRP A 61 6.80 1.17 -2.29
C TRP A 61 6.05 0.17 -3.18
N ALA A 62 4.99 0.58 -3.88
CA ALA A 62 4.26 -0.29 -4.80
C ALA A 62 5.13 -0.71 -6.00
N ASP A 63 5.95 0.21 -6.52
CA ASP A 63 6.86 -0.03 -7.64
C ASP A 63 7.92 -1.11 -7.31
N GLU A 64 8.28 -1.30 -6.03
CA GLU A 64 9.16 -2.40 -5.58
C GLU A 64 8.58 -3.79 -5.89
N PHE A 65 7.26 -3.90 -6.06
CA PHE A 65 6.57 -5.13 -6.43
C PHE A 65 6.29 -5.23 -7.94
N GLY A 66 6.63 -4.20 -8.71
CA GLY A 66 6.38 -4.15 -10.14
C GLY A 66 7.20 -5.16 -10.96
N PRO A 67 6.85 -5.37 -12.24
CA PRO A 67 7.59 -6.26 -13.13
C PRO A 67 9.08 -5.90 -13.23
N GLY A 68 9.96 -6.91 -13.29
CA GLY A 68 11.40 -6.72 -13.42
C GLY A 68 12.14 -6.32 -12.14
N THR A 69 11.45 -6.24 -11.00
CA THR A 69 12.08 -6.12 -9.68
C THR A 69 12.54 -7.50 -9.17
N ALA A 70 13.46 -7.52 -8.21
CA ALA A 70 13.84 -8.75 -7.53
C ALA A 70 12.63 -9.44 -6.87
N ILE A 71 11.63 -8.66 -6.45
CA ILE A 71 10.36 -9.16 -5.92
C ILE A 71 9.52 -9.80 -7.03
N GLY A 72 9.38 -9.13 -8.17
CA GLY A 72 8.59 -9.61 -9.31
C GLY A 72 9.14 -10.88 -9.96
N ALA A 73 10.47 -11.03 -10.05
CA ALA A 73 11.12 -12.15 -10.72
C ALA A 73 10.81 -13.51 -10.07
N ASP A 74 10.80 -13.58 -8.73
CA ASP A 74 10.50 -14.82 -8.01
C ASP A 74 9.03 -15.22 -8.20
N LEU A 75 8.12 -14.25 -8.39
CA LEU A 75 6.68 -14.53 -8.56
C LEU A 75 6.35 -15.21 -9.90
N GLU A 76 7.21 -15.07 -10.92
CA GLU A 76 7.02 -15.71 -12.23
C GLU A 76 7.07 -17.25 -12.16
N SER A 77 7.67 -17.83 -11.12
CA SER A 77 7.72 -19.28 -10.95
C SER A 77 6.45 -19.89 -10.36
N ALA A 78 5.48 -19.09 -9.94
CA ALA A 78 4.25 -19.59 -9.33
C ALA A 78 3.45 -20.45 -10.32
N SER A 79 3.12 -21.68 -9.93
CA SER A 79 2.38 -22.64 -10.75
C SER A 79 0.86 -22.47 -10.67
N SER A 80 0.36 -21.64 -9.74
CA SER A 80 -1.07 -21.36 -9.55
C SER A 80 -1.33 -19.99 -8.92
N THR A 81 -2.57 -19.49 -9.03
CA THR A 81 -2.99 -18.21 -8.41
C THR A 81 -2.85 -18.22 -6.88
N ILE A 82 -3.13 -19.36 -6.22
CA ILE A 82 -3.03 -19.46 -4.76
C ILE A 82 -1.57 -19.49 -4.30
N GLU A 83 -0.69 -20.11 -5.08
CA GLU A 83 0.76 -20.09 -4.82
C GLU A 83 1.32 -18.68 -5.02
N ARG A 84 0.95 -18.00 -6.10
CA ARG A 84 1.33 -16.59 -6.32
C ARG A 84 0.85 -15.71 -5.16
N PHE A 85 -0.39 -15.88 -4.73
CA PHE A 85 -0.94 -15.16 -3.57
C PHE A 85 -0.10 -15.37 -2.31
N GLU A 86 0.26 -16.61 -2.00
CA GLU A 86 1.13 -16.94 -0.86
C GLU A 86 2.51 -16.27 -0.99
N MET A 87 3.13 -16.35 -2.17
CA MET A 87 4.46 -15.78 -2.43
C MET A 87 4.45 -14.24 -2.31
N VAL A 88 3.45 -13.56 -2.89
CA VAL A 88 3.29 -12.10 -2.77
C VAL A 88 3.19 -11.70 -1.30
N TRP A 89 2.34 -12.37 -0.52
CA TRP A 89 2.19 -12.04 0.91
C TRP A 89 3.44 -12.32 1.73
N ASN A 90 4.09 -13.46 1.52
CA ASN A 90 5.35 -13.78 2.20
C ASN A 90 6.37 -12.67 1.94
N ARG A 91 6.43 -12.14 0.72
CA ARG A 91 7.34 -11.06 0.38
C ARG A 91 6.97 -9.72 1.00
N ILE A 92 5.69 -9.34 0.98
CA ILE A 92 5.18 -8.14 1.66
C ILE A 92 5.56 -8.18 3.15
N VAL A 93 5.39 -9.34 3.79
CA VAL A 93 5.71 -9.57 5.19
C VAL A 93 7.21 -9.51 5.46
N GLU A 94 8.03 -10.11 4.60
CA GLU A 94 9.49 -10.15 4.74
C GLU A 94 10.10 -8.74 4.75
N ILE A 95 9.65 -7.86 3.87
CA ILE A 95 10.16 -6.48 3.77
C ILE A 95 9.52 -5.53 4.79
N PHE A 96 8.51 -6.00 5.53
CA PHE A 96 7.75 -5.17 6.47
C PHE A 96 8.62 -4.44 7.50
N PRO A 97 9.63 -5.06 8.15
CA PRO A 97 10.43 -4.38 9.18
C PRO A 97 11.13 -3.12 8.66
N GLU A 98 11.60 -3.14 7.41
CA GLU A 98 12.25 -2.00 6.77
C GLU A 98 11.26 -0.88 6.41
N ARG A 99 10.00 -1.24 6.17
CA ARG A 99 8.93 -0.32 5.74
C ARG A 99 7.99 0.08 6.88
N LYS A 100 8.25 -0.38 8.11
CA LYS A 100 7.46 -0.07 9.31
C LYS A 100 7.12 1.42 9.47
N PRO A 101 8.04 2.39 9.24
CA PRO A 101 7.71 3.81 9.36
C PRO A 101 6.65 4.28 8.34
N LEU A 102 6.69 3.76 7.11
CA LEU A 102 5.70 4.08 6.08
C LEU A 102 4.31 3.54 6.46
N TRP A 103 4.24 2.34 7.03
CA TRP A 103 2.98 1.76 7.52
C TRP A 103 2.44 2.46 8.77
N ALA A 104 3.30 2.89 9.69
CA ALA A 104 2.87 3.69 10.82
C ALA A 104 2.28 5.04 10.35
N LEU A 105 2.89 5.64 9.33
CA LEU A 105 2.40 6.86 8.70
C LEU A 105 1.04 6.64 8.01
N SER A 106 0.81 5.51 7.34
CA SER A 106 -0.49 5.23 6.71
C SER A 106 -1.62 5.14 7.74
N VAL A 107 -1.35 4.58 8.93
CA VAL A 107 -2.29 4.56 10.06
C VAL A 107 -2.54 5.99 10.60
N GLU A 108 -1.49 6.80 10.78
CA GLU A 108 -1.63 8.20 11.20
C GLU A 108 -2.49 8.99 10.21
N VAL A 109 -2.24 8.81 8.91
CA VAL A 109 -3.01 9.42 7.83
C VAL A 109 -4.46 8.97 7.87
N ALA A 110 -4.74 7.68 8.04
CA ALA A 110 -6.11 7.16 8.12
C ALA A 110 -6.89 7.76 9.30
N VAL A 111 -6.25 7.95 10.45
CA VAL A 111 -6.87 8.54 11.65
C VAL A 111 -7.10 10.05 11.49
N HIS A 112 -6.24 10.75 10.76
CA HIS A 112 -6.31 12.21 10.63
C HIS A 112 -6.91 12.71 9.31
N ALA A 113 -7.21 11.82 8.36
CA ALA A 113 -7.71 12.17 7.03
C ALA A 113 -8.98 13.05 7.06
N GLU A 114 -9.88 12.83 8.04
CA GLU A 114 -11.10 13.64 8.19
C GLU A 114 -10.80 15.12 8.49
N ASN A 115 -9.69 15.39 9.16
CA ASN A 115 -9.25 16.74 9.51
C ASN A 115 -8.31 17.35 8.45
N LEU A 116 -8.03 16.60 7.37
CA LEU A 116 -7.09 16.98 6.32
C LEU A 116 -7.75 16.82 4.94
N PRO A 117 -8.59 17.78 4.51
CA PRO A 117 -9.34 17.67 3.24
C PRO A 117 -8.44 17.42 2.02
N GLN A 118 -7.26 18.03 1.99
CA GLN A 118 -6.25 17.86 0.93
C GLN A 118 -5.69 16.43 0.89
N MET A 119 -5.54 15.79 2.05
CA MET A 119 -5.13 14.39 2.14
C MET A 119 -6.22 13.48 1.59
N ARG A 120 -7.46 13.66 2.02
CA ARG A 120 -8.60 12.89 1.50
C ARG A 120 -8.70 12.98 -0.03
N GLU A 121 -8.58 14.18 -0.59
CA GLU A 121 -8.63 14.40 -2.04
C GLU A 121 -7.42 13.80 -2.78
N GLY A 122 -6.22 13.87 -2.20
CA GLY A 122 -5.03 13.21 -2.73
C GLY A 122 -5.20 11.69 -2.78
N LEU A 123 -5.65 11.09 -1.67
CA LEU A 123 -5.85 9.65 -1.55
C LEU A 123 -6.98 9.13 -2.43
N SER A 124 -8.09 9.86 -2.55
CA SER A 124 -9.19 9.45 -3.42
C SER A 124 -8.78 9.41 -4.89
N ARG A 125 -7.83 10.27 -5.30
CA ARG A 125 -7.27 10.27 -6.66
C ARG A 125 -6.25 9.16 -6.88
N ALA A 126 -5.48 8.79 -5.86
CA ALA A 126 -4.44 7.76 -5.97
C ALA A 126 -4.98 6.32 -5.83
N GLN A 127 -6.06 6.11 -5.09
CA GLN A 127 -6.59 4.77 -4.77
C GLN A 127 -6.91 3.88 -5.99
N PRO A 128 -7.61 4.37 -7.03
CA PRO A 128 -7.95 3.52 -8.18
C PRO A 128 -6.72 2.92 -8.88
N PHE A 129 -5.65 3.70 -9.02
CA PHE A 129 -4.39 3.25 -9.61
C PHE A 129 -3.70 2.18 -8.72
N GLY A 130 -3.71 2.40 -7.40
CA GLY A 130 -3.16 1.41 -6.46
C GLY A 130 -3.91 0.07 -6.47
N TRP A 131 -5.23 0.09 -6.72
CA TRP A 131 -6.03 -1.13 -6.79
C TRP A 131 -5.72 -1.97 -8.02
N SER A 132 -5.58 -1.35 -9.19
CA SER A 132 -5.21 -2.06 -10.43
C SER A 132 -3.82 -2.70 -10.30
N ALA A 133 -2.84 -1.97 -9.76
CA ALA A 133 -1.50 -2.50 -9.52
C ALA A 133 -1.50 -3.72 -8.57
N LEU A 134 -2.33 -3.71 -7.51
CA LEU A 134 -2.47 -4.88 -6.64
C LEU A 134 -3.04 -6.09 -7.38
N VAL A 135 -4.07 -5.90 -8.21
CA VAL A 135 -4.63 -7.01 -9.01
C VAL A 135 -3.57 -7.57 -9.96
N ALA A 136 -2.86 -6.70 -10.68
CA ALA A 136 -1.80 -7.08 -11.60
C ALA A 136 -0.73 -7.94 -10.89
N LEU A 137 -0.28 -7.50 -9.71
CA LEU A 137 0.70 -8.22 -8.89
C LEU A 137 0.21 -9.61 -8.47
N PHE A 138 -0.97 -9.69 -7.86
CA PHE A 138 -1.52 -10.94 -7.33
C PHE A 138 -1.92 -11.94 -8.42
N HIS A 139 -2.20 -11.47 -9.63
CA HIS A 139 -2.59 -12.32 -10.76
C HIS A 139 -1.46 -12.58 -11.76
N GLY A 140 -0.36 -11.82 -11.69
CA GLY A 140 0.77 -11.96 -12.61
C GLY A 140 0.44 -11.52 -14.03
N VAL A 141 -0.38 -10.46 -14.18
CA VAL A 141 -0.78 -9.89 -15.47
C VAL A 141 -0.25 -8.48 -15.60
N ASP A 142 -0.19 -7.95 -16.82
CA ASP A 142 0.10 -6.53 -17.01
C ASP A 142 -1.05 -5.67 -16.43
N GLU A 143 -0.74 -4.49 -15.90
CA GLU A 143 -1.77 -3.60 -15.34
C GLU A 143 -2.79 -3.17 -16.39
N SER A 144 -2.40 -3.08 -17.67
CA SER A 144 -3.32 -2.78 -18.78
C SER A 144 -4.35 -3.88 -19.06
N GLU A 145 -4.14 -5.09 -18.54
CA GLU A 145 -5.10 -6.20 -18.61
C GLU A 145 -6.13 -6.15 -17.47
N VAL A 146 -5.95 -5.28 -16.48
CA VAL A 146 -6.87 -5.14 -15.35
C VAL A 146 -8.00 -4.19 -15.72
N ASP A 147 -9.20 -4.75 -15.91
CA ASP A 147 -10.40 -3.95 -16.12
C ASP A 147 -10.90 -3.27 -14.83
N GLU A 148 -11.78 -2.28 -14.99
CA GLU A 148 -12.34 -1.49 -13.89
C GLU A 148 -13.08 -2.37 -12.87
N GLN A 149 -13.77 -3.42 -13.33
CA GLN A 149 -14.53 -4.30 -12.45
C GLN A 149 -13.60 -5.15 -11.58
N MET A 150 -12.50 -5.66 -12.13
CA MET A 150 -11.45 -6.38 -11.41
C MET A 150 -10.76 -5.47 -10.39
N ALA A 151 -10.38 -4.26 -10.78
CA ALA A 151 -9.78 -3.28 -9.86
C ALA A 151 -10.73 -2.95 -8.69
N ASP A 152 -12.01 -2.72 -8.97
CA ASP A 152 -12.99 -2.37 -7.95
C ASP A 152 -13.37 -3.53 -7.01
N THR A 153 -13.36 -4.77 -7.50
CA THR A 153 -13.70 -5.94 -6.69
C THR A 153 -12.49 -6.52 -5.98
N LEU A 154 -11.51 -7.00 -6.75
CA LEU A 154 -10.32 -7.67 -6.24
C LEU A 154 -9.32 -6.67 -5.68
N GLY A 155 -9.10 -5.53 -6.34
CA GLY A 155 -8.15 -4.53 -5.88
C GLY A 155 -8.54 -3.94 -4.53
N ARG A 156 -9.82 -3.64 -4.30
CA ARG A 156 -10.32 -3.23 -2.97
C ARG A 156 -10.19 -4.33 -1.92
N PHE A 157 -10.45 -5.58 -2.29
CA PHE A 157 -10.27 -6.72 -1.38
C PHE A 157 -8.80 -6.86 -0.96
N TYR A 158 -7.86 -6.82 -1.91
CA TYR A 158 -6.43 -6.88 -1.63
C TYR A 158 -5.96 -5.67 -0.81
N ALA A 159 -6.44 -4.46 -1.11
CA ALA A 159 -6.11 -3.27 -0.34
C ALA A 159 -6.62 -3.35 1.10
N ALA A 160 -7.83 -3.85 1.32
CA ALA A 160 -8.39 -4.06 2.66
C ALA A 160 -7.58 -5.10 3.44
N LEU A 161 -7.24 -6.22 2.80
CA LEU A 161 -6.43 -7.26 3.41
C LEU A 161 -5.03 -6.74 3.74
N LEU A 162 -4.40 -5.98 2.85
CA LEU A 162 -3.10 -5.34 3.06
C LEU A 162 -3.12 -4.44 4.27
N ASN A 163 -4.04 -3.47 4.32
CA ASN A 163 -4.12 -2.56 5.47
C ASN A 163 -4.37 -3.31 6.78
N GLY A 164 -5.20 -4.35 6.78
CA GLY A 164 -5.46 -5.19 7.95
C GLY A 164 -4.23 -5.97 8.41
N VAL A 165 -3.57 -6.68 7.51
CA VAL A 165 -2.37 -7.46 7.80
C VAL A 165 -1.24 -6.56 8.28
N MET A 166 -0.98 -5.44 7.60
CA MET A 166 0.04 -4.47 8.00
C MET A 166 -0.24 -3.89 9.39
N SER A 167 -1.53 -3.64 9.72
CA SER A 167 -1.92 -3.21 11.07
C SER A 167 -1.61 -4.28 12.12
N LEU A 168 -1.94 -5.55 11.85
CA LEU A 168 -1.60 -6.67 12.76
C LEU A 168 -0.08 -6.78 12.97
N TRP A 169 0.69 -6.60 11.91
CA TRP A 169 2.16 -6.56 11.97
C TRP A 169 2.71 -5.37 12.77
N LEU A 170 2.04 -4.20 12.71
CA LEU A 170 2.40 -3.05 13.57
C LEU A 170 2.18 -3.35 15.06
N PHE A 171 1.14 -4.11 15.41
CA PHE A 171 0.82 -4.46 16.80
C PHE A 171 1.70 -5.59 17.34
N SER A 172 1.84 -6.69 16.60
CA SER A 172 2.59 -7.88 17.02
C SER A 172 3.08 -8.68 15.81
N PRO A 173 4.34 -8.46 15.37
CA PRO A 173 4.96 -9.23 14.31
C PRO A 173 4.95 -10.74 14.55
N GLU A 174 5.02 -11.17 15.82
CA GLU A 174 5.12 -12.59 16.19
C GLU A 174 3.82 -13.36 15.98
N THR A 175 2.68 -12.66 16.00
CA THR A 175 1.34 -13.27 15.89
C THR A 175 0.62 -12.86 14.60
N ALA A 176 1.24 -12.01 13.78
CA ALA A 176 0.65 -11.55 12.55
C ALA A 176 0.72 -12.66 11.48
N PRO A 177 -0.27 -12.76 10.59
CA PRO A 177 -0.34 -13.86 9.64
C PRO A 177 0.79 -13.76 8.60
N SER A 178 1.36 -14.91 8.28
CA SER A 178 2.22 -15.10 7.11
C SER A 178 1.40 -15.26 5.83
N GLY A 179 2.05 -15.21 4.66
CA GLY A 179 1.37 -15.49 3.39
C GLY A 179 0.81 -16.91 3.32
N ARG A 180 1.50 -17.86 3.95
CA ARG A 180 1.02 -19.24 4.10
C ARG A 180 -0.28 -19.30 4.91
N ASP A 181 -0.35 -18.62 6.05
CA ASP A 181 -1.56 -18.60 6.89
C ASP A 181 -2.76 -18.03 6.12
N LEU A 182 -2.54 -16.97 5.35
CA LEU A 182 -3.57 -16.35 4.51
C LEU A 182 -4.03 -17.30 3.39
N ALA A 183 -3.10 -17.99 2.72
CA ALA A 183 -3.42 -18.93 1.66
C ALA A 183 -4.16 -20.18 2.20
N GLU A 184 -3.74 -20.72 3.34
CA GLU A 184 -4.43 -21.81 4.03
C GLU A 184 -5.86 -21.40 4.43
N ALA A 185 -6.05 -20.19 4.97
CA ALA A 185 -7.36 -19.65 5.30
C ALA A 185 -8.27 -19.52 4.07
N MET A 186 -7.77 -19.01 2.95
CA MET A 186 -8.53 -18.91 1.70
C MET A 186 -8.99 -20.29 1.21
N ARG A 187 -8.09 -21.29 1.22
CA ARG A 187 -8.44 -22.68 0.83
C ARG A 187 -9.54 -23.23 1.74
N ALA A 188 -9.42 -23.04 3.05
CA ALA A 188 -10.41 -23.53 4.01
C ALA A 188 -11.80 -22.89 3.78
N ILE A 189 -11.88 -21.57 3.54
CA ILE A 189 -13.13 -20.86 3.26
C ILE A 189 -13.84 -21.43 2.02
N LEU A 190 -13.08 -21.70 0.95
CA LEU A 190 -13.61 -22.25 -0.30
C LEU A 190 -14.14 -23.69 -0.11
N VAL A 191 -13.41 -24.53 0.62
CA VAL A 191 -13.83 -25.92 0.91
C VAL A 191 -15.11 -25.94 1.77
N LEU A 192 -15.19 -25.09 2.80
CA LEU A 192 -16.37 -25.00 3.66
C LEU A 192 -17.62 -24.57 2.89
N HIS A 193 -17.48 -23.66 1.92
CA HIS A 193 -18.60 -23.26 1.05
C HIS A 193 -19.05 -24.37 0.10
N GLN A 194 -18.13 -25.15 -0.45
CA GLN A 194 -18.47 -26.29 -1.30
C GLN A 194 -19.19 -27.41 -0.51
N GLY A 195 -18.80 -27.64 0.73
CA GLY A 195 -19.49 -28.57 1.64
C GLY A 195 -20.91 -28.12 2.02
N ALA A 196 -21.13 -26.82 2.20
CA ALA A 196 -22.46 -26.26 2.47
C ALA A 196 -23.41 -26.34 1.26
N ALA A 197 -22.91 -26.10 0.04
CA ALA A 197 -23.69 -26.22 -1.19
C ALA A 197 -24.08 -27.67 -1.54
N ALA A 198 -23.26 -28.65 -1.15
CA ALA A 198 -23.57 -30.07 -1.31
C ALA A 198 -24.56 -30.62 -0.26
N GLY A 199 -24.79 -29.88 0.84
CA GLY A 199 -25.67 -30.28 1.95
C GLY A 199 -27.14 -29.85 1.81
N SER A 200 -27.50 -29.08 0.78
CA SER A 200 -28.87 -28.59 0.55
C SER A 200 -29.57 -29.34 -0.60
N GLY A 201 -29.56 -30.67 -0.56
CA GLY A 201 -30.53 -31.48 -1.30
C GLY A 201 -31.85 -31.54 -0.52
N PRO A 202 -33.03 -31.41 -1.16
CA PRO A 202 -34.28 -31.42 -0.43
C PRO A 202 -34.48 -32.80 0.22
N VAL A 203 -34.57 -32.81 1.55
CA VAL A 203 -35.24 -33.88 2.27
C VAL A 203 -36.73 -33.60 2.18
N ALA A 204 -37.38 -34.25 1.20
CA ALA A 204 -38.79 -34.64 1.09
C ALA A 204 -39.25 -34.57 -0.37
#